data_AF-A0A059XQD6-F1
#
_entry.id   AF-A0A059XQD6-F1
#
_cell.length_a   1.000
_cell.length_b   1.000
_cell.length_c   1.000
_cell.angle_alpha   90.00
_cell.angle_beta   90.00
_cell.angle_gamma   90.00
#
_symmetry.space_group_name_H-M   'P 1'
#
loop_
_entity.id
_entity.type
_entity.pdbx_description
1 polymer ?
#
loop_
_entity_poly.entity_id
_entity_poly.type
_entity_poly.pdbx_seq_one_letter_code
_entity_poly.pdbx_strand_id
1 'polypeptide(L)'
;MKQKNVIKNYSTPNWVLSFFGCIILTTTLCFIILNATAFYNPDQNFYSGLPTIGAVFKQWTSIFYFTYLTNIFLGVMLILIGWKRQSTVIKRLFFLSITLITVTFLVYWALISYKKSTWETAYSAIKSLITHEIHPIIGFVFLILLRKEIVLGRKNVYLAIGSVLVYILFAFVLYWATYNVFIQNDGATIYTFLNFAHPLFYKGANIGVIIVLNALIIILAISLPIGLTLFWKAVLKIKFDTSNSKCKKQD
;
A
#
# COMPACT_ATOMS: atom_id res chain seq x y z
N MET A 1 0.66 -32.46 -30.17
CA MET A 1 1.20 -31.16 -30.67
C MET A 1 2.22 -30.64 -29.66
N LYS A 2 3.53 -30.82 -29.89
CA LYS A 2 4.57 -30.28 -28.98
C LYS A 2 4.61 -28.77 -29.15
N GLN A 3 4.17 -28.03 -28.13
CA GLN A 3 4.29 -26.58 -28.09
C GLN A 3 5.79 -26.24 -28.16
N LYS A 4 6.25 -25.70 -29.29
CA LYS A 4 7.61 -25.16 -29.40
C LYS A 4 7.73 -24.07 -28.35
N ASN A 5 8.53 -24.33 -27.31
CA ASN A 5 8.94 -23.30 -26.35
C ASN A 5 9.74 -22.25 -27.12
N VAL A 6 9.06 -21.20 -27.59
CA VAL A 6 9.72 -19.99 -28.06
C VAL A 6 10.38 -19.39 -26.84
N ILE A 7 11.70 -19.59 -26.71
CA ILE A 7 12.51 -18.97 -25.67
C ILE A 7 12.45 -17.46 -25.90
N LYS A 8 11.63 -16.77 -25.12
CA LYS A 8 11.62 -15.31 -25.09
C LYS A 8 12.85 -14.85 -24.34
N ASN A 9 13.78 -14.19 -25.03
CA ASN A 9 14.89 -13.50 -24.39
C ASN A 9 14.39 -12.24 -23.69
N TYR A 10 14.39 -12.28 -22.37
CA TYR A 10 14.04 -11.16 -21.51
C TYR A 10 15.27 -10.32 -21.20
N SER A 11 15.13 -8.99 -21.19
CA SER A 11 16.22 -8.08 -20.81
C SER A 11 16.62 -8.19 -19.34
N THR A 12 15.70 -8.62 -18.47
CA THR A 12 15.94 -8.79 -17.04
C THR A 12 15.85 -10.27 -16.69
N PRO A 13 16.89 -10.89 -16.08
CA PRO A 13 16.81 -12.28 -15.65
C PRO A 13 15.74 -12.48 -14.58
N ASN A 14 15.03 -13.60 -14.65
CA ASN A 14 13.94 -13.92 -13.72
C ASN A 14 14.40 -14.02 -12.25
N TRP A 15 15.61 -14.51 -12.01
CA TRP A 15 16.14 -14.65 -10.66
C TRP A 15 16.38 -13.29 -9.97
N VAL A 16 16.66 -12.22 -10.74
CA VAL A 16 16.87 -10.87 -10.19
C VAL A 16 15.57 -10.35 -9.57
N LEU A 17 14.43 -10.57 -10.24
CA LEU A 17 13.11 -10.21 -9.71
C LEU A 17 12.83 -10.93 -8.39
N SER A 18 13.07 -12.24 -8.36
CA SER A 18 12.86 -13.04 -7.15
C SER A 18 13.81 -12.65 -6.02
N PHE A 19 15.08 -12.34 -6.32
CA PHE A 19 16.07 -11.91 -5.33
C PHE A 19 15.64 -10.62 -4.63
N PHE A 20 15.28 -9.58 -5.38
CA PHE A 20 14.79 -8.33 -4.80
C PHE A 20 13.44 -8.51 -4.08
N GLY A 21 12.57 -9.37 -4.60
CA GLY A 21 11.34 -9.74 -3.91
C GLY A 21 11.59 -10.39 -2.53
N CYS A 22 12.59 -11.27 -2.43
CA CYS A 22 13.03 -11.83 -1.15
C CYS A 22 13.61 -10.77 -0.21
N ILE A 23 14.44 -9.85 -0.70
CA ILE A 23 14.98 -8.75 0.12
C ILE A 23 13.84 -7.92 0.73
N ILE A 24 12.89 -7.48 -0.09
CA ILE A 24 11.76 -6.67 0.36
C ILE A 24 10.94 -7.45 1.40
N LEU A 25 10.62 -8.71 1.11
CA LEU A 25 9.80 -9.52 1.99
C LEU A 25 10.50 -9.79 3.32
N THR A 26 11.75 -10.23 3.31
CA THR A 26 12.52 -10.53 4.51
C THR A 26 12.71 -9.29 5.37
N THR A 27 13.14 -8.16 4.80
CA THR A 27 13.32 -6.92 5.59
C THR A 27 12.01 -6.41 6.18
N THR A 28 10.92 -6.48 5.42
CA THR A 28 9.58 -6.09 5.91
C THR A 28 9.12 -6.99 7.06
N LEU A 29 9.28 -8.31 6.93
CA LEU A 29 8.94 -9.26 7.98
C LEU A 29 9.84 -9.09 9.21
N CYS A 30 11.14 -8.86 9.04
CA CYS A 30 12.04 -8.55 10.15
C CYS A 30 11.57 -7.32 10.92
N PHE A 31 11.15 -6.24 10.26
CA PHE A 31 10.62 -5.07 10.95
C PHE A 31 9.30 -5.32 11.68
N ILE A 32 8.42 -6.18 11.14
CA ILE A 32 7.19 -6.60 11.82
C ILE A 32 7.53 -7.42 13.06
N ILE A 33 8.43 -8.41 12.92
CA ILE A 33 8.87 -9.28 14.02
C ILE A 33 9.53 -8.43 15.09
N LEU A 34 10.47 -7.55 14.74
CA LEU A 34 11.14 -6.66 15.71
C LEU A 34 10.14 -5.75 16.43
N ASN A 35 9.06 -5.30 15.78
CA ASN A 35 8.02 -4.54 16.45
C ASN A 35 7.20 -5.43 17.41
N ALA A 36 6.87 -6.65 17.00
CA ALA A 36 6.13 -7.62 17.79
C ALA A 36 6.93 -8.15 19.00
N THR A 37 8.25 -8.27 18.87
CA THR A 37 9.16 -8.80 19.90
C THR A 37 9.86 -7.71 20.69
N ALA A 38 9.73 -6.43 20.34
CA ALA A 38 10.23 -5.34 21.17
C ALA A 38 9.64 -5.53 22.58
N PHE A 39 10.52 -5.76 23.57
CA PHE A 39 10.14 -6.08 24.93
C PHE A 39 9.09 -5.08 25.42
N TYR A 40 7.97 -5.61 25.93
CA TYR A 40 6.93 -4.85 26.60
C TYR A 40 7.60 -3.83 27.52
N ASN A 41 7.52 -2.56 27.16
CA ASN A 41 7.97 -1.50 28.04
C ASN A 41 6.79 -1.22 28.99
N PRO A 42 6.88 -1.59 30.27
CA PRO A 42 5.80 -1.34 31.24
C PRO A 42 5.47 0.14 31.37
N ASP A 43 6.37 1.04 30.98
CA ASP A 43 6.18 2.49 31.00
C ASP A 43 5.48 3.02 29.72
N GLN A 44 5.24 2.17 28.71
CA GLN A 44 4.41 2.55 27.57
C GLN A 44 2.95 2.61 27.99
N ASN A 45 2.53 3.80 28.43
CA ASN A 45 1.11 4.13 28.55
C ASN A 45 0.47 4.23 27.16
N PHE A 46 0.04 3.09 26.63
CA PHE A 46 -0.79 3.01 25.41
C PHE A 46 -2.07 3.86 25.49
N TYR A 47 -2.46 4.25 26.71
CA TYR A 47 -3.62 5.07 27.04
C TYR A 47 -3.29 6.57 27.18
N SER A 48 -2.03 6.99 27.02
CA SER A 48 -1.64 8.40 27.08
C SER A 48 -1.53 9.01 25.68
N GLY A 49 -2.35 10.03 25.39
CA GLY A 49 -2.42 10.67 24.07
C GLY A 49 -3.47 10.03 23.15
N LEU A 50 -3.52 10.42 21.87
CA LEU A 50 -4.51 9.91 20.90
C LEU A 50 -4.55 8.37 20.89
N PRO A 51 -5.75 7.73 20.93
CA PRO A 51 -5.82 6.29 20.94
C PRO A 51 -5.31 5.79 19.59
N THR A 52 -4.19 5.06 19.62
CA THR A 52 -3.61 4.46 18.42
C THR A 52 -4.00 2.99 18.34
N ILE A 53 -3.79 2.39 17.18
CA ILE A 53 -3.88 0.94 16.99
C ILE A 53 -3.05 0.13 18.01
N GLY A 54 -2.04 0.74 18.65
CA GLY A 54 -1.28 0.16 19.75
C GLY A 54 -2.09 -0.12 21.01
N ALA A 55 -3.14 0.67 21.30
CA ALA A 55 -4.03 0.39 22.43
C ALA A 55 -4.81 -0.92 22.24
N VAL A 56 -5.05 -1.32 20.99
CA VAL A 56 -5.83 -2.52 20.64
C VAL A 56 -4.93 -3.74 20.43
N PHE A 57 -3.86 -3.58 19.64
CA PHE A 57 -3.02 -4.70 19.19
C PHE A 57 -1.62 -4.72 19.82
N LYS A 58 -1.33 -3.79 20.74
CA LYS A 58 -0.06 -3.70 21.47
C LYS A 58 1.15 -3.70 20.53
N GLN A 59 2.05 -4.68 20.64
CA GLN A 59 3.25 -4.79 19.82
C GLN A 59 2.97 -5.30 18.39
N TRP A 60 1.78 -5.80 18.09
CA TRP A 60 1.41 -6.35 16.78
C TRP A 60 0.89 -5.30 15.79
N THR A 61 1.22 -4.02 16.00
CA THR A 61 0.63 -2.93 15.20
C THR A 61 1.17 -2.83 13.78
N SER A 62 2.47 -3.09 13.59
CA SER A 62 3.14 -2.88 12.29
C SER A 62 2.43 -3.62 11.13
N ILE A 63 1.90 -4.83 11.35
CA ILE A 63 1.23 -5.62 10.31
C ILE A 63 -0.02 -4.94 9.73
N PHE A 64 -0.68 -4.09 10.52
CA PHE A 64 -1.93 -3.44 10.14
C PHE A 64 -1.74 -2.10 9.41
N TYR A 65 -0.51 -1.59 9.34
CA TYR A 65 -0.21 -0.40 8.55
C TYR A 65 -0.21 -0.75 7.06
N PHE A 66 -0.87 0.09 6.26
CA PHE A 66 -0.96 -0.07 4.80
C PHE A 66 0.42 -0.19 4.15
N THR A 67 1.42 0.53 4.69
CA THR A 67 2.82 0.43 4.29
C THR A 67 3.34 -1.00 4.33
N TYR A 68 3.12 -1.73 5.42
CA TYR A 68 3.63 -3.10 5.57
C TYR A 68 2.88 -4.07 4.68
N LEU A 69 1.56 -3.94 4.59
CA LEU A 69 0.73 -4.75 3.70
C LEU A 69 1.15 -4.59 2.23
N THR A 70 1.38 -3.36 1.78
CA THR A 70 1.81 -3.08 0.40
C THR A 70 3.24 -3.49 0.12
N ASN A 71 4.16 -3.39 1.10
CA ASN A 71 5.51 -3.91 0.99
C ASN A 71 5.55 -5.44 0.88
N ILE A 72 4.79 -6.15 1.72
CA ILE A 72 4.63 -7.61 1.63
C ILE A 72 4.09 -7.98 0.25
N PHE A 73 3.02 -7.29 -0.19
CA PHE A 73 2.41 -7.57 -1.48
C PHE A 73 3.38 -7.32 -2.65
N LEU A 74 4.16 -6.24 -2.60
CA LEU A 74 5.21 -5.98 -3.59
C LEU A 74 6.28 -7.08 -3.61
N GLY A 75 6.82 -7.45 -2.45
CA GLY A 75 7.85 -8.50 -2.33
C GLY A 75 7.36 -9.84 -2.88
N VAL A 76 6.16 -10.26 -2.48
CA VAL A 76 5.49 -11.47 -3.00
C VAL A 76 5.31 -11.38 -4.51
N MET A 77 4.90 -10.21 -5.04
CA MET A 77 4.67 -10.07 -6.47
C MET A 77 5.92 -10.07 -7.32
N LEU A 78 7.03 -9.55 -6.80
CA LEU A 78 8.35 -9.66 -7.44
C LEU A 78 8.84 -11.12 -7.49
N ILE A 79 8.61 -11.90 -6.43
CA ILE A 79 8.91 -13.35 -6.43
C ILE A 79 8.05 -14.06 -7.48
N LEU A 80 6.73 -13.84 -7.43
CA LEU A 80 5.80 -14.53 -8.32
C LEU A 80 5.99 -14.15 -9.79
N ILE A 81 6.34 -12.90 -10.12
CA ILE A 81 6.64 -12.52 -11.50
C ILE A 81 7.98 -13.07 -11.97
N GLY A 82 8.96 -13.25 -11.09
CA GLY A 82 10.19 -13.98 -11.39
C GLY A 82 9.90 -15.44 -11.78
N TRP A 83 8.98 -16.11 -11.10
CA TRP A 83 8.66 -17.53 -11.37
C TRP A 83 7.63 -17.74 -12.49
N LYS A 84 6.60 -16.89 -12.57
CA LYS A 84 5.46 -17.02 -13.47
C LYS A 84 5.32 -15.83 -14.41
N ARG A 85 6.43 -15.36 -14.96
CA ARG A 85 6.50 -14.18 -15.85
C ARG A 85 5.56 -14.23 -17.04
N GLN A 86 5.23 -15.40 -17.58
CA GLN A 86 4.30 -15.49 -18.73
C GLN A 86 2.84 -15.19 -18.36
N SER A 87 2.47 -15.30 -17.07
CA SER A 87 1.08 -15.16 -16.63
C SER A 87 0.62 -13.70 -16.68
N THR A 88 -0.40 -13.43 -17.50
CA THR A 88 -1.06 -12.12 -17.57
C THR A 88 -1.66 -11.71 -16.23
N VAL A 89 -2.17 -12.68 -15.45
CA VAL A 89 -2.72 -12.41 -14.10
C VAL A 89 -1.63 -11.91 -13.17
N ILE A 90 -0.47 -12.57 -13.14
CA ILE A 90 0.64 -12.17 -12.27
C ILE A 90 1.20 -10.79 -12.67
N LYS A 91 1.31 -10.50 -13.97
CA LYS A 91 1.70 -9.15 -14.43
C LYS A 91 0.72 -8.07 -14.03
N ARG A 92 -0.58 -8.38 -14.10
CA ARG A 92 -1.66 -7.48 -13.70
C ARG A 92 -1.67 -7.24 -12.19
N LEU A 93 -1.40 -8.27 -11.39
CA LEU A 93 -1.28 -8.15 -9.94
C LEU A 93 0.02 -7.46 -9.51
N PHE A 94 1.12 -7.67 -10.22
CA PHE A 94 2.34 -6.89 -10.04
C PHE A 94 2.09 -5.41 -10.34
N PHE A 95 1.43 -5.08 -11.44
CA PHE A 95 1.06 -3.68 -11.69
C PHE A 95 0.17 -3.10 -10.58
N LEU A 96 -0.76 -3.91 -10.04
CA LEU A 96 -1.58 -3.53 -8.89
C LEU A 96 -0.70 -3.25 -7.65
N SER A 97 0.28 -4.10 -7.34
CA SER A 97 1.19 -3.84 -6.22
C SER A 97 1.99 -2.55 -6.39
N ILE A 98 2.39 -2.22 -7.63
CA ILE A 98 3.03 -0.92 -7.93
C ILE A 98 2.08 0.25 -7.71
N THR A 99 0.82 0.12 -8.11
CA THR A 99 -0.18 1.17 -7.88
C THR A 99 -0.35 1.42 -6.38
N LEU A 100 -0.49 0.35 -5.58
CA LEU A 100 -0.68 0.46 -4.13
C LEU A 100 0.58 0.97 -3.41
N ILE A 101 1.78 0.50 -3.78
CA ILE A 101 3.01 1.01 -3.18
C ILE A 101 3.27 2.48 -3.56
N THR A 102 2.75 2.94 -4.70
CA THR A 102 2.79 4.37 -5.05
C THR A 102 1.86 5.19 -4.15
N VAL A 103 0.67 4.66 -3.79
CA VAL A 103 -0.19 5.30 -2.77
C VAL A 103 0.57 5.43 -1.45
N THR A 104 1.20 4.35 -0.99
CA THR A 104 2.02 4.35 0.23
C THR A 104 3.12 5.41 0.16
N PHE A 105 3.89 5.45 -0.94
CA PHE A 105 4.95 6.43 -1.16
C PHE A 105 4.42 7.86 -1.04
N LEU A 106 3.37 8.21 -1.78
CA LEU A 106 2.84 9.58 -1.80
C LEU A 106 2.23 9.99 -0.46
N VAL A 107 1.38 9.14 0.13
CA VAL A 107 0.71 9.43 1.40
C VAL A 107 1.72 9.57 2.52
N TYR A 108 2.73 8.70 2.57
CA TYR A 108 3.78 8.81 3.57
C TYR A 108 4.55 10.12 3.43
N TRP A 109 5.06 10.43 2.24
CA TRP A 109 5.88 11.61 2.04
C TRP A 109 5.09 12.91 2.22
N ALA A 110 3.81 12.94 1.86
CA ALA A 110 2.96 14.11 2.04
C ALA A 110 2.44 14.30 3.47
N LEU A 111 2.07 13.22 4.18
CA LEU A 111 1.29 13.31 5.42
C LEU A 111 1.98 12.71 6.66
N ILE A 112 3.09 11.99 6.53
CA ILE A 112 3.70 11.26 7.67
C ILE A 112 5.16 11.63 7.87
N SER A 113 5.91 11.83 6.78
CA SER A 113 7.37 11.99 6.79
C SER A 113 7.86 13.12 7.70
N TYR A 114 7.10 14.19 7.91
CA TYR A 114 7.51 15.34 8.72
C TYR A 114 7.56 15.08 10.24
N LYS A 115 7.09 13.91 10.73
CA LYS A 115 7.07 13.62 12.16
C LYS A 115 8.48 13.48 12.72
N LYS A 116 8.79 14.25 13.77
CA LYS A 116 10.11 14.23 14.44
C LYS A 116 10.56 12.81 14.82
N SER A 117 9.66 12.02 15.39
CA SER A 117 9.91 10.62 15.81
C SER A 117 10.42 9.69 14.70
N THR A 118 10.22 10.05 13.43
CA THR A 118 10.75 9.31 12.28
C THR A 118 12.25 9.51 12.11
N TRP A 119 12.77 10.67 12.48
CA TRP A 119 14.15 11.09 12.22
C TRP A 119 15.00 11.20 13.49
N GLU A 120 14.42 10.91 14.65
CA GLU A 120 15.08 11.04 15.96
C GLU A 120 16.26 10.07 16.13
N THR A 121 16.17 8.86 15.57
CA THR A 121 17.24 7.86 15.67
C THR A 121 17.60 7.30 14.29
N ALA A 122 18.87 6.93 14.11
CA ALA A 122 19.34 6.29 12.88
C ALA A 122 18.51 5.04 12.53
N TYR A 123 18.16 4.22 13.52
CA TYR A 123 17.31 3.05 13.31
C TYR A 123 15.93 3.44 12.75
N SER A 124 15.25 4.41 13.38
CA SER A 124 13.94 4.88 12.91
C SER A 124 13.99 5.47 11.50
N ALA A 125 15.03 6.25 11.19
CA ALA A 125 15.23 6.86 9.88
C ALA A 125 15.51 5.80 8.80
N ILE A 126 16.43 4.87 9.06
CA ILE A 126 16.78 3.78 8.13
C ILE A 126 15.56 2.90 7.86
N LYS A 127 14.85 2.48 8.92
CA LYS A 127 13.60 1.71 8.79
C LYS A 127 12.59 2.45 7.92
N SER A 128 12.47 3.76 8.13
CA SER A 128 11.54 4.60 7.37
C SER A 128 11.92 4.71 5.90
N LEU A 129 13.18 5.02 5.59
CA LEU A 129 13.70 5.11 4.22
C LEU A 129 13.54 3.77 3.48
N ILE A 130 13.86 2.65 4.14
CA ILE A 130 13.72 1.32 3.54
C ILE A 130 12.25 1.07 3.14
N THR A 131 11.32 1.28 4.07
CA THR A 131 9.91 0.89 3.90
C THR A 131 9.08 1.86 3.06
N HIS A 132 9.44 3.14 3.02
CA HIS A 132 8.65 4.18 2.35
C HIS A 132 9.34 4.80 1.13
N GLU A 133 10.59 4.43 0.83
CA GLU A 133 11.32 4.96 -0.32
C GLU A 133 12.02 3.84 -1.10
N ILE A 134 12.95 3.10 -0.49
CA ILE A 134 13.77 2.10 -1.19
C ILE A 134 12.90 1.00 -1.80
N HIS A 135 11.97 0.42 -1.03
CA HIS A 135 11.07 -0.61 -1.55
C HIS A 135 10.17 -0.11 -2.69
N PRO A 136 9.43 1.03 -2.56
CA PRO A 136 8.72 1.63 -3.68
C PRO A 136 9.59 1.85 -4.93
N ILE A 137 10.79 2.41 -4.76
CA ILE A 137 11.72 2.68 -5.88
C ILE A 137 12.12 1.39 -6.59
N ILE A 138 12.45 0.32 -5.85
CA ILE A 138 12.71 -1.00 -6.44
C ILE A 138 11.52 -1.46 -7.28
N GLY A 139 10.30 -1.31 -6.75
CA GLY A 139 9.07 -1.58 -7.49
C GLY A 139 8.97 -0.78 -8.79
N PHE A 140 9.20 0.53 -8.74
CA PHE A 140 9.13 1.42 -9.90
C PHE A 140 10.16 1.05 -10.97
N VAL A 141 11.40 0.74 -10.57
CA VAL A 141 12.46 0.27 -11.47
C VAL A 141 12.01 -0.99 -12.20
N PHE A 142 11.48 -1.99 -11.50
CA PHE A 142 10.99 -3.21 -12.15
C PHE A 142 9.74 -3.00 -12.99
N LEU A 143 8.85 -2.08 -12.62
CA LEU A 143 7.75 -1.67 -13.49
C LEU A 143 8.27 -1.11 -14.81
N ILE A 144 9.27 -0.21 -14.76
CA ILE A 144 9.89 0.37 -15.95
C ILE A 144 10.50 -0.73 -16.83
N LEU A 145 11.25 -1.66 -16.24
CA LEU A 145 11.87 -2.77 -16.97
C LEU A 145 10.84 -3.69 -17.64
N LEU A 146 9.72 -3.96 -16.96
CA LEU A 146 8.69 -4.89 -17.42
C LEU A 146 7.54 -4.22 -18.19
N ARG A 147 7.54 -2.89 -18.34
CA ARG A 147 6.40 -2.11 -18.88
C ARG A 147 5.84 -2.63 -20.20
N LYS A 148 6.70 -3.12 -21.10
CA LYS A 148 6.31 -3.61 -22.44
C LYS A 148 5.60 -4.96 -22.39
N GLU A 149 5.73 -5.70 -21.30
CA GLU A 149 5.16 -7.04 -21.12
C GLU A 149 3.77 -7.02 -20.47
N ILE A 150 3.40 -5.90 -19.86
CA ILE A 150 2.19 -5.72 -19.07
C ILE A 150 1.06 -5.22 -19.97
N VAL A 151 -0.12 -5.81 -19.81
CA VAL A 151 -1.36 -5.37 -20.46
C VAL A 151 -2.45 -5.28 -19.40
N LEU A 152 -3.00 -4.08 -19.21
CA LEU A 152 -3.96 -3.79 -18.14
C LEU A 152 -5.39 -4.04 -18.60
N GLY A 153 -6.21 -4.62 -17.72
CA GLY A 153 -7.66 -4.65 -17.89
C GLY A 153 -8.34 -3.57 -17.04
N ARG A 154 -9.61 -3.26 -17.34
CA ARG A 154 -10.42 -2.35 -16.50
C ARG A 154 -10.52 -2.83 -15.04
N LYS A 155 -10.55 -4.15 -14.84
CA LYS A 155 -10.55 -4.79 -13.52
C LYS A 155 -9.36 -4.37 -12.64
N ASN A 156 -8.20 -4.04 -13.23
CA ASN A 156 -7.04 -3.58 -12.46
C ASN A 156 -7.32 -2.28 -11.71
N VAL A 157 -8.03 -1.34 -12.34
CA VAL A 157 -8.41 -0.06 -11.71
C VAL A 157 -9.34 -0.32 -10.53
N TYR A 158 -10.37 -1.15 -10.72
CA TYR A 158 -11.32 -1.48 -9.65
C TYR A 158 -10.68 -2.25 -8.50
N LEU A 159 -9.73 -3.14 -8.77
CA LEU A 159 -8.97 -3.82 -7.72
C LEU A 159 -8.13 -2.82 -6.90
N ALA A 160 -7.50 -1.83 -7.55
CA ALA A 160 -6.73 -0.81 -6.84
C ALA A 160 -7.62 0.04 -5.92
N ILE A 161 -8.79 0.48 -6.42
CA ILE A 161 -9.78 1.19 -5.60
C ILE A 161 -10.24 0.29 -4.44
N GLY A 162 -10.64 -0.95 -4.75
CA GLY A 162 -11.15 -1.90 -3.77
C GLY A 162 -10.15 -2.17 -2.64
N SER A 163 -8.86 -2.34 -2.95
CA SER A 163 -7.83 -2.55 -1.92
C SER A 163 -7.69 -1.36 -0.96
N VAL A 164 -7.76 -0.13 -1.46
CA VAL A 164 -7.70 1.07 -0.60
C VAL A 164 -8.99 1.24 0.20
N LEU A 165 -10.15 1.01 -0.41
CA LEU A 165 -11.44 1.11 0.28
C LEU A 165 -11.60 0.05 1.37
N VAL A 166 -11.17 -1.19 1.14
CA VAL A 166 -11.16 -2.24 2.18
C VAL A 166 -10.28 -1.82 3.36
N TYR A 167 -9.14 -1.19 3.09
CA TYR A 167 -8.27 -0.69 4.16
C TYR A 167 -8.90 0.45 4.96
N ILE A 168 -9.57 1.38 4.29
CA ILE A 168 -10.30 2.47 4.97
C ILE A 168 -11.49 1.94 5.75
N LEU A 169 -12.22 0.96 5.21
CA LEU A 169 -13.30 0.30 5.91
C LEU A 169 -12.79 -0.38 7.19
N PHE A 170 -11.63 -1.03 7.12
CA PHE A 170 -10.97 -1.58 8.31
C PHE A 170 -10.64 -0.48 9.34
N ALA A 171 -10.08 0.65 8.92
CA ALA A 171 -9.80 1.77 9.82
C ALA A 171 -11.08 2.37 10.43
N PHE A 172 -12.16 2.47 9.65
CA PHE A 172 -13.47 2.93 10.09
C PHE A 172 -14.09 2.01 11.14
N VAL A 173 -14.10 0.70 10.87
CA VAL A 173 -14.60 -0.30 11.83
C VAL A 173 -13.78 -0.28 13.11
N LEU A 174 -12.44 -0.24 13.02
CA LEU A 174 -11.57 -0.16 14.19
C LEU A 174 -11.88 1.08 15.05
N TYR A 175 -12.01 2.24 14.41
CA TYR A 175 -12.29 3.50 15.10
C TYR A 175 -13.60 3.44 15.89
N TRP A 176 -14.70 3.05 15.23
CA TRP A 176 -16.01 3.02 15.88
C TRP A 176 -16.17 1.87 16.87
N ALA A 177 -15.54 0.73 16.63
CA ALA A 177 -15.54 -0.39 17.59
C ALA A 177 -14.80 -0.04 18.89
N THR A 178 -13.96 1.00 18.89
CA THR A 178 -13.19 1.44 20.06
C THR A 178 -13.56 2.86 20.52
N TYR A 179 -14.64 3.42 19.99
CA TYR A 179 -15.10 4.76 20.34
C TYR A 179 -15.50 4.82 21.81
N ASN A 180 -15.01 5.81 22.55
CA ASN A 180 -15.18 5.96 24.01
C ASN A 180 -14.58 4.83 24.86
N VAL A 181 -13.87 3.85 24.27
CA VAL A 181 -13.29 2.74 25.04
C VAL A 181 -12.02 3.17 25.76
N PHE A 182 -11.18 3.97 25.09
CA PHE A 182 -9.88 4.40 25.63
C PHE A 182 -9.86 5.87 26.03
N ILE A 183 -10.52 6.74 25.26
CA ILE A 183 -10.62 8.18 25.50
C ILE A 183 -12.04 8.64 25.17
N GLN A 184 -12.56 9.58 25.97
CA GLN A 184 -13.88 10.17 25.73
C GLN A 184 -13.92 10.94 24.40
N ASN A 185 -14.98 10.71 23.64
CA ASN A 185 -15.31 11.26 22.32
C ASN A 185 -14.32 10.94 21.20
N ASP A 186 -13.49 9.89 21.35
CA ASP A 186 -12.55 9.46 20.31
C ASP A 186 -12.40 7.93 20.24
N GLY A 187 -11.81 7.43 19.16
CA GLY A 187 -11.57 6.02 18.89
C GLY A 187 -10.13 5.72 18.46
N ALA A 188 -9.76 4.44 18.40
CA ALA A 188 -8.43 4.02 17.99
C ALA A 188 -8.19 4.25 16.50
N THR A 189 -7.05 4.87 16.18
CA THR A 189 -6.66 5.21 14.81
C THR A 189 -5.38 4.50 14.38
N ILE A 190 -5.32 4.08 13.12
CA ILE A 190 -4.09 3.50 12.53
C ILE A 190 -3.13 4.62 12.12
N TYR A 191 -3.68 5.64 11.48
CA TYR A 191 -2.97 6.85 11.10
C TYR A 191 -3.69 8.05 11.69
N THR A 192 -2.93 9.00 12.22
CA THR A 192 -3.48 10.22 12.82
C THR A 192 -4.29 11.08 11.84
N PHE A 193 -4.01 11.02 10.53
CA PHE A 193 -4.81 11.72 9.51
C PHE A 193 -6.13 11.02 9.17
N LEU A 194 -6.30 9.75 9.60
CA LEU A 194 -7.54 8.97 9.51
C LEU A 194 -8.30 8.95 10.85
N ASN A 195 -8.11 9.96 11.71
CA ASN A 195 -9.00 10.16 12.85
C ASN A 195 -10.33 10.72 12.34
N PHE A 196 -11.44 10.03 12.56
CA PHE A 196 -12.74 10.46 12.02
C PHE A 196 -13.35 11.65 12.78
N ALA A 197 -12.97 11.88 14.04
CA ALA A 197 -13.29 13.10 14.79
C ALA A 197 -12.35 14.27 14.45
N HIS A 198 -11.09 13.97 14.10
CA HIS A 198 -10.04 14.94 13.80
C HIS A 198 -9.36 14.66 12.44
N PRO A 199 -10.12 14.68 11.32
CA PRO A 199 -9.63 14.24 10.02
C PRO A 199 -8.54 15.15 9.49
N LEU A 200 -7.53 14.58 8.79
CA LEU A 200 -6.42 15.33 8.21
C LEU A 200 -5.74 16.29 9.21
N PHE A 201 -5.61 15.86 10.47
CA PHE A 201 -5.01 16.63 11.57
C PHE A 201 -5.80 17.87 12.02
N TYR A 202 -7.07 17.97 11.64
CA TYR A 202 -7.92 19.10 12.03
C TYR A 202 -8.19 19.12 13.53
N LYS A 203 -7.85 20.25 14.17
CA LYS A 203 -7.98 20.45 15.63
C LYS A 203 -9.22 21.23 16.06
N GLY A 204 -10.02 21.72 15.12
CA GLY A 204 -11.23 22.49 15.42
C GLY A 204 -12.44 21.61 15.75
N ALA A 205 -13.49 22.24 16.27
CA ALA A 205 -14.74 21.57 16.63
C ALA A 205 -15.88 21.77 15.61
N ASN A 206 -15.62 22.42 14.48
CA ASN A 206 -16.65 22.69 13.49
C ASN A 206 -17.07 21.39 12.77
N ILE A 207 -18.29 20.93 13.07
CA ILE A 207 -18.86 19.68 12.53
C ILE A 207 -18.90 19.70 10.99
N GLY A 208 -19.24 20.84 10.38
CA GLY A 208 -19.27 20.98 8.92
C GLY A 208 -17.91 20.73 8.29
N VAL A 209 -16.84 21.29 8.88
CA VAL A 209 -15.46 21.06 8.42
C VAL A 209 -15.07 19.59 8.57
N ILE A 210 -15.39 18.98 9.72
CA ILE A 210 -15.10 17.56 9.98
C ILE A 210 -15.78 16.66 8.93
N ILE A 211 -17.05 16.91 8.60
CA ILE A 211 -17.79 16.15 7.58
C ILE A 211 -17.11 16.31 6.20
N VAL A 212 -16.79 17.54 5.81
CA VAL A 212 -16.15 17.82 4.51
C VAL A 212 -14.77 17.15 4.40
N LEU A 213 -13.95 17.21 5.45
CA LEU A 213 -12.63 16.59 5.45
C LEU A 213 -12.69 15.06 5.41
N ASN A 214 -13.65 14.44 6.11
CA ASN A 214 -13.89 13.00 5.99
C ASN A 214 -14.36 12.61 4.58
N ALA A 215 -15.27 13.39 3.98
CA ALA A 215 -15.69 13.16 2.60
C ALA A 215 -14.50 13.29 1.62
N LEU A 216 -13.61 14.27 1.84
CA LEU A 216 -12.38 14.43 1.07
C LEU A 216 -11.46 13.21 1.18
N ILE A 217 -11.30 12.61 2.37
CA ILE A 217 -10.53 11.36 2.54
C ILE A 217 -11.09 10.25 1.65
N ILE A 218 -12.41 10.06 1.60
CA ILE A 218 -13.05 9.04 0.75
C ILE A 218 -12.86 9.35 -0.75
N ILE A 219 -13.00 10.61 -1.14
CA ILE A 219 -12.76 11.04 -2.53
C ILE A 219 -11.30 10.77 -2.92
N LEU A 220 -10.34 11.09 -2.05
CA LEU A 220 -8.91 10.82 -2.27
C LEU A 220 -8.64 9.31 -2.34
N ALA A 221 -9.29 8.51 -1.49
CA ALA A 221 -9.15 7.06 -1.49
C ALA A 221 -9.58 6.39 -2.79
N ILE A 222 -10.54 6.98 -3.50
CA ILE A 222 -11.01 6.49 -4.80
C ILE A 222 -10.17 7.09 -5.92
N SER A 223 -9.95 8.41 -5.89
CA SER A 223 -9.28 9.13 -6.97
C SER A 223 -7.78 8.82 -7.07
N LEU A 224 -7.06 8.62 -5.96
CA LEU A 224 -5.64 8.27 -5.96
C LEU A 224 -5.35 6.98 -6.73
N PRO A 225 -5.92 5.80 -6.38
CA PRO A 225 -5.62 4.57 -7.12
C PRO A 225 -6.03 4.63 -8.60
N ILE A 226 -7.10 5.36 -8.95
CA ILE A 226 -7.47 5.62 -10.35
C ILE A 226 -6.37 6.45 -11.03
N GLY A 227 -6.06 7.61 -10.45
CA GLY A 227 -5.08 8.55 -10.97
C GLY A 227 -3.71 7.91 -11.15
N LEU A 228 -3.25 7.11 -10.19
CA LEU A 228 -1.97 6.43 -10.23
C LEU A 228 -1.93 5.29 -11.25
N THR A 229 -3.03 4.54 -11.41
CA THR A 229 -3.13 3.54 -12.48
C THR A 229 -3.01 4.22 -13.85
N LEU A 230 -3.72 5.33 -14.04
CA LEU A 230 -3.70 6.09 -15.30
C LEU A 230 -2.35 6.77 -15.53
N PHE A 231 -1.73 7.33 -14.48
CA PHE A 231 -0.41 7.96 -14.50
C PHE A 231 0.64 6.96 -14.99
N TRP A 232 0.78 5.81 -14.32
CA TRP A 232 1.77 4.80 -14.71
C TRP A 232 1.51 4.26 -16.11
N LYS A 233 0.25 4.06 -16.48
CA LYS A 233 -0.12 3.67 -17.84
C LYS A 233 0.32 4.72 -18.86
N ALA A 234 0.08 6.01 -18.59
CA ALA A 234 0.42 7.10 -19.51
C ALA A 234 1.94 7.26 -19.65
N VAL A 235 2.65 7.39 -18.53
CA VAL A 235 4.11 7.66 -18.51
C VAL A 235 4.88 6.50 -19.15
N LEU A 236 4.50 5.25 -18.85
CA LEU A 236 5.20 4.07 -19.36
C LEU A 236 4.60 3.50 -20.64
N LYS A 237 3.54 4.12 -21.16
CA LYS A 237 2.82 3.70 -22.37
C LYS A 237 2.36 2.23 -22.31
N ILE A 238 1.88 1.79 -21.14
CA ILE A 238 1.40 0.42 -20.93
C ILE A 238 0.06 0.24 -21.67
N LYS A 239 -0.09 -0.91 -22.36
CA LYS A 239 -1.28 -1.19 -23.17
C LYS A 239 -2.48 -1.49 -22.28
N PHE A 240 -3.67 -1.04 -22.69
CA PHE A 240 -4.95 -1.49 -22.14
C PHE A 240 -5.57 -2.55 -23.04
N ASP A 241 -6.16 -3.56 -22.43
CA ASP A 241 -6.91 -4.61 -23.10
C ASP A 241 -8.25 -4.05 -23.59
N THR A 242 -8.41 -3.98 -24.91
CA THR A 242 -9.59 -3.44 -25.59
C THR A 242 -10.63 -4.50 -25.95
N SER A 243 -10.49 -5.75 -25.47
CA SER A 243 -11.27 -6.91 -25.96
C SER A 243 -12.77 -6.95 -25.60
N ASN A 244 -13.41 -5.83 -25.28
CA ASN A 244 -14.84 -5.76 -24.94
C ASN A 244 -15.70 -4.93 -25.92
N SER A 245 -15.34 -4.89 -27.21
CA SER A 245 -16.14 -4.14 -28.22
C SER A 245 -16.43 -4.86 -29.55
N LYS A 246 -16.19 -6.16 -29.66
CA LYS A 246 -16.60 -6.92 -30.88
C LYS A 246 -17.10 -8.33 -30.54
N CYS A 247 -18.26 -8.39 -29.89
CA CYS A 247 -19.26 -9.39 -30.27
C CYS A 247 -20.24 -8.66 -31.21
N LYS A 248 -19.76 -8.27 -32.40
CA LYS A 248 -20.69 -8.07 -33.51
C LYS A 248 -21.20 -9.47 -33.83
N LYS A 249 -22.48 -9.71 -33.57
CA LYS A 249 -23.20 -10.86 -34.15
C LYS A 249 -22.81 -10.90 -35.63
N GLN A 250 -22.20 -12.00 -36.05
CA GLN A 250 -22.24 -12.36 -37.46
C GLN A 250 -23.65 -12.84 -37.71
N ASP A 251 -24.25 -12.24 -38.73
CA ASP A 251 -25.61 -12.48 -39.22
C ASP A 251 -25.87 -13.96 -39.54
#